data_AF-A0A537DZ16-F1
#
_entry.id   AF-A0A537DZ16-F1
#
_cell.length_a   1.000
_cell.length_b   1.000
_cell.length_c   1.000
_cell.angle_alpha   90.00
_cell.angle_beta   90.00
_cell.angle_gamma   90.00
#
_symmetry.space_group_name_H-M   'P 1'
#
loop_
_entity.id
_entity.type
_entity.pdbx_description
1 polymer ?
#
loop_
_entity_poly.entity_id
_entity_poly.type
_entity_poly.pdbx_seq_one_letter_code
_entity_poly.pdbx_strand_id
1 'polypeptide(L)'
;MSESMGIEKVVVELNGFRQRTSMLKEEIARVSRALAERAGQLNDIVGKSLRDLREQLGGTTLSGFMSLQGKYMQGEMNDQDYNSQRDYYKNELQGMIRRLDETKKLMMLMAQIQSGPSGPVGQSQPQPGPNQPQR
;
A
#
# COMPACT_ATOMS: atom_id res chain seq x y z
N MET A 1 -24.84 -45.68 -32.02
CA MET A 1 -24.81 -45.51 -30.54
C MET A 1 -23.50 -44.88 -30.04
N SER A 2 -22.70 -44.22 -30.89
CA SER A 2 -21.35 -43.77 -30.52
C SER A 2 -21.22 -42.26 -30.24
N GLU A 3 -22.17 -41.44 -30.71
CA GLU A 3 -22.15 -39.98 -30.48
C GLU A 3 -22.56 -39.56 -29.07
N SER A 4 -23.47 -40.31 -28.43
CA SER A 4 -24.00 -39.99 -27.09
C SER A 4 -22.93 -40.05 -26.00
N MET A 5 -22.01 -41.02 -26.07
CA MET A 5 -20.89 -41.16 -25.12
C MET A 5 -19.85 -40.02 -25.23
N GLY A 6 -19.67 -39.45 -26.42
CA GLY A 6 -18.75 -38.32 -26.62
C GLY A 6 -19.28 -37.04 -25.98
N ILE A 7 -20.58 -36.78 -26.11
CA ILE A 7 -21.25 -35.62 -25.53
C ILE A 7 -21.26 -35.71 -24.00
N GLU A 8 -21.55 -36.88 -23.42
CA GLU A 8 -21.53 -37.08 -21.97
C GLU A 8 -20.14 -36.80 -21.36
N LYS A 9 -19.07 -37.28 -22.01
CA LYS A 9 -17.70 -37.01 -21.54
C LYS A 9 -17.34 -35.53 -21.56
N VAL A 10 -17.73 -34.82 -22.63
CA VAL A 10 -17.54 -33.36 -22.74
C VAL A 10 -18.34 -32.62 -21.67
N VAL A 11 -19.57 -33.03 -21.37
CA VAL A 11 -20.40 -32.42 -20.31
C VAL A 11 -19.75 -32.60 -18.93
N VAL A 12 -19.17 -33.78 -18.64
CA VAL A 12 -18.44 -34.03 -17.39
C VAL A 12 -17.20 -33.15 -17.29
N GLU A 13 -16.40 -33.04 -18.36
CA GLU A 13 -15.21 -32.17 -18.38
C GLU A 13 -15.59 -30.69 -18.20
N LEU A 14 -16.65 -30.24 -18.87
CA LEU A 14 -17.13 -28.86 -18.82
C LEU A 14 -17.64 -28.50 -17.42
N ASN A 15 -18.34 -29.43 -16.76
CA ASN A 15 -18.71 -29.27 -15.35
C ASN A 15 -17.47 -29.21 -14.44
N GLY A 16 -16.45 -30.02 -14.68
CA GLY A 16 -15.17 -29.96 -13.96
C GLY A 16 -14.42 -28.64 -14.17
N PHE A 17 -14.44 -28.08 -15.39
CA PHE A 17 -13.91 -26.74 -15.66
C PHE A 17 -14.69 -25.66 -14.92
N ARG A 18 -16.03 -25.69 -14.97
CA ARG A 18 -16.87 -24.72 -14.24
C ARG A 18 -16.59 -24.74 -12.74
N GLN A 19 -16.44 -25.93 -12.16
CA GLN A 19 -16.10 -26.07 -10.74
C GLN A 19 -14.73 -25.46 -10.43
N ARG A 20 -13.68 -25.79 -11.20
CA ARG A 20 -12.34 -25.22 -11.02
C ARG A 20 -12.32 -23.70 -11.20
N THR A 21 -13.06 -23.17 -12.18
CA THR A 21 -13.19 -21.73 -12.38
C THR A 21 -13.91 -21.07 -11.19
N SER A 22 -14.93 -21.71 -10.61
CA SER A 22 -15.59 -21.21 -9.41
C SER A 22 -14.63 -21.15 -8.23
N MET A 23 -13.84 -22.21 -8.01
CA MET A 23 -12.82 -22.27 -6.96
C MET A 23 -11.77 -21.17 -7.14
N LEU A 24 -11.28 -20.96 -8.36
CA LEU A 24 -10.32 -19.89 -8.65
C LEU A 24 -10.90 -18.49 -8.39
N LYS A 25 -12.17 -18.25 -8.75
CA LYS A 25 -12.85 -16.98 -8.46
C LYS A 25 -12.97 -16.74 -6.95
N GLU A 26 -13.32 -17.76 -6.20
CA GLU A 26 -13.39 -17.68 -4.73
C GLU A 26 -12.02 -17.40 -4.10
N GLU A 27 -10.97 -18.05 -4.60
CA GLU A 27 -9.60 -17.85 -4.13
C GLU A 27 -9.09 -16.44 -4.47
N ILE A 28 -9.34 -15.94 -5.69
CA ILE A 28 -9.05 -14.56 -6.07
C ILE A 28 -9.80 -13.59 -5.13
N ALA A 29 -11.10 -13.80 -4.89
CA ALA A 29 -11.87 -12.95 -3.99
C ALA A 29 -11.37 -13.00 -2.53
N ARG A 30 -10.80 -14.12 -2.08
CA ARG A 30 -10.16 -14.24 -0.76
C ARG A 30 -8.84 -13.46 -0.73
N VAL A 31 -8.00 -13.62 -1.75
CA VAL A 31 -6.71 -12.91 -1.86
C VAL A 31 -6.94 -11.40 -1.98
N SER A 32 -7.90 -10.95 -2.78
CA SER A 32 -8.24 -9.52 -2.91
C SER A 32 -8.66 -8.90 -1.58
N ARG A 33 -9.44 -9.61 -0.76
CA ARG A 33 -9.82 -9.15 0.59
C ARG A 33 -8.61 -9.04 1.51
N ALA A 34 -7.77 -10.07 1.55
CA ALA A 34 -6.55 -10.04 2.35
C ALA A 34 -5.61 -8.90 1.91
N LEU A 35 -5.50 -8.64 0.61
CA LEU A 35 -4.69 -7.54 0.07
C LEU A 35 -5.26 -6.17 0.50
N ALA A 36 -6.58 -5.98 0.43
CA ALA A 36 -7.23 -4.75 0.86
C ALA A 36 -7.03 -4.48 2.37
N GLU A 37 -7.14 -5.50 3.22
CA GLU A 37 -6.85 -5.38 4.65
C GLU A 37 -5.40 -4.97 4.91
N ARG A 38 -4.44 -5.60 4.22
CA ARG A 38 -3.01 -5.26 4.34
C ARG A 38 -2.71 -3.85 3.83
N ALA A 39 -3.36 -3.42 2.75
CA ALA A 39 -3.24 -2.05 2.25
C ALA A 39 -3.77 -1.02 3.27
N GLY A 40 -4.89 -1.33 3.95
CA GLY A 40 -5.40 -0.53 5.05
C GLY A 40 -4.41 -0.40 6.20
N GLN A 41 -3.86 -1.53 6.67
CA GLN A 41 -2.83 -1.55 7.73
C GLN A 41 -1.59 -0.74 7.35
N LEU A 42 -1.12 -0.86 6.10
CA LEU A 42 0.01 -0.07 5.60
C LEU A 42 -0.29 1.43 5.59
N ASN A 43 -1.51 1.82 5.20
CA ASN A 43 -1.92 3.22 5.20
C ASN A 43 -1.92 3.81 6.63
N ASP A 44 -2.43 3.06 7.60
CA ASP A 44 -2.42 3.46 9.02
C ASP A 44 -0.99 3.61 9.55
N ILE A 45 -0.11 2.66 9.23
CA ILE A 45 1.30 2.71 9.63
C ILE A 45 1.99 3.94 9.03
N VAL A 46 1.81 4.19 7.74
CA VAL A 46 2.40 5.36 7.07
C VAL A 46 1.86 6.66 7.65
N GLY A 47 0.55 6.75 7.86
CA GLY A 47 -0.08 7.92 8.47
C GLY A 47 0.45 8.22 9.87
N LYS A 48 0.63 7.17 10.70
CA LYS A 48 1.22 7.29 12.03
C LYS A 48 2.68 7.74 11.97
N SER A 49 3.51 7.07 11.16
CA SER A 49 4.93 7.41 11.00
C SER A 49 5.14 8.85 10.54
N LEU A 50 4.32 9.35 9.61
CA LEU A 50 4.37 10.75 9.17
C LEU A 50 3.98 11.73 10.29
N ARG A 51 2.96 11.40 11.08
CA ARG A 51 2.54 12.22 12.22
C ARG A 51 3.64 12.31 13.26
N ASP A 52 4.19 11.16 13.66
CA ASP A 52 5.26 11.06 14.65
C ASP A 52 6.52 11.83 14.18
N LEU A 53 6.90 11.69 12.90
CA LEU A 53 8.00 12.46 12.30
C LEU A 53 7.74 13.97 12.34
N ARG A 54 6.52 14.40 12.00
CA ARG A 54 6.14 15.82 12.05
C ARG A 54 6.20 16.37 13.47
N GLU A 55 5.71 15.61 14.45
CA GLU A 55 5.71 16.01 15.86
C GLU A 55 7.12 16.08 16.45
N GLN A 56 8.00 15.12 16.14
CA GLN A 56 9.40 15.14 16.57
C GLN A 56 10.17 16.30 15.94
N LEU A 57 9.98 16.52 14.63
CA LEU A 57 10.66 17.59 13.90
C LEU A 57 10.18 18.98 14.33
N GLY A 58 8.86 19.17 14.47
CA GLY A 58 8.26 20.46 14.86
C GLY A 58 8.30 20.75 16.36
N GLY A 59 8.36 19.72 17.20
CA GLY A 59 8.24 19.86 18.65
C GLY A 59 9.56 20.12 19.36
N THR A 60 10.51 19.19 19.28
CA THR A 60 11.62 19.13 20.24
C THR A 60 12.99 19.08 19.60
N THR A 61 13.18 18.37 18.48
CA THR A 61 14.53 18.18 17.92
C THR A 61 15.04 19.44 17.23
N LEU A 62 14.23 20.08 16.37
CA LEU A 62 14.64 21.30 15.67
C LEU A 62 14.70 22.51 16.61
N SER A 63 13.67 22.67 17.45
CA SER A 63 13.61 23.73 18.45
C SER A 63 14.73 23.61 19.49
N GLY A 64 15.03 22.38 19.93
CA GLY A 64 16.15 22.08 20.82
C GLY A 64 17.51 22.40 20.17
N PHE A 65 17.69 22.04 18.90
CA PHE A 65 18.90 22.38 18.15
C PHE A 65 19.08 23.90 17.98
N MET A 66 18.02 24.65 17.66
CA MET A 66 18.08 26.11 17.57
C MET A 66 18.38 26.76 18.92
N SER A 67 17.76 26.25 19.99
CA SER A 67 18.03 26.72 21.36
C SER A 67 19.48 26.46 21.76
N LEU A 68 20.04 25.30 21.38
CA LEU A 68 21.44 24.96 21.59
C LEU A 68 22.37 25.95 20.89
N GLN A 69 22.08 26.30 19.63
CA GLN A 69 22.83 27.33 18.88
C GLN A 69 22.78 28.68 19.61
N GLY A 70 21.61 29.10 20.07
CA GLY A 70 21.44 30.36 20.79
C GLY A 70 22.30 30.44 22.05
N LYS A 71 22.24 29.41 22.90
CA LYS A 71 23.04 29.32 24.13
C LYS A 71 24.54 29.36 23.87
N TYR A 72 24.98 28.65 22.83
CA TYR A 72 26.38 28.66 22.43
C TYR A 72 26.84 30.05 21.96
N MET A 73 26.05 30.69 21.10
CA MET A 73 26.34 32.05 20.60
C MET A 73 26.35 33.11 21.70
N GLN A 74 25.55 32.92 22.76
CA GLN A 74 25.51 33.80 23.93
C GLN A 74 26.66 33.55 24.92
N GLY A 75 27.48 32.52 24.70
CA GLY A 75 28.57 32.14 25.59
C GLY A 75 28.10 31.46 26.89
N GLU A 76 26.83 31.04 26.96
CA GLU A 76 26.25 30.35 28.13
C GLU A 76 26.66 28.87 28.22
N MET A 77 27.41 28.37 27.24
CA MET A 77 27.78 26.97 27.10
C MET A 77 29.19 26.84 26.55
N ASN A 78 29.96 25.89 27.09
CA ASN A 78 31.30 25.60 26.63
C ASN A 78 31.29 24.75 25.33
N ASP A 79 32.44 24.69 24.66
CA ASP A 79 32.60 23.97 23.39
C ASP A 79 32.35 22.47 23.52
N GLN A 80 32.71 21.86 24.64
CA GLN A 80 32.58 20.43 24.85
C GLN A 80 31.10 20.02 24.92
N ASP A 81 30.33 20.68 25.79
CA ASP A 81 28.90 20.45 25.99
C ASP A 81 28.11 20.78 24.73
N TYR A 82 28.49 21.86 24.04
CA TYR A 82 27.92 22.22 22.75
C TYR A 82 28.10 21.11 21.73
N ASN A 83 29.33 20.62 21.53
CA ASN A 83 29.62 19.61 20.53
C ASN A 83 28.89 18.30 20.82
N SER A 84 28.85 17.85 22.09
CA SER A 84 28.12 16.65 22.47
C SER A 84 26.61 16.75 22.19
N GLN A 85 25.97 17.86 22.59
CA GLN A 85 24.54 18.05 22.34
C GLN A 85 24.23 18.28 20.85
N ARG A 86 25.12 18.97 20.12
CA ARG A 86 25.02 19.17 18.67
C ARG A 86 25.03 17.84 17.94
N ASP A 87 25.93 16.94 18.32
CA ASP A 87 26.06 15.64 17.69
C ASP A 87 24.86 14.74 18.03
N TYR A 88 24.30 14.84 19.24
CA TYR A 88 23.02 14.20 19.59
C TYR A 88 21.89 14.66 18.64
N TYR A 89 21.64 15.96 18.52
CA TYR A 89 20.59 16.48 17.64
C TYR A 89 20.84 16.14 16.16
N LYS A 90 22.10 16.16 15.71
CA LYS A 90 22.46 15.71 14.35
C LYS A 90 22.09 14.25 14.12
N ASN A 91 22.38 13.37 15.07
CA ASN A 91 22.03 11.96 14.97
C ASN A 91 20.52 11.74 14.94
N GLU A 92 19.76 12.45 15.77
CA GLU A 92 18.30 12.42 15.76
C GLU A 92 17.73 12.89 14.42
N LEU A 93 18.21 14.02 13.90
CA LEU A 93 17.81 14.55 12.58
C LEU A 93 18.12 13.56 11.45
N GLN A 94 19.31 12.94 11.46
CA GLN A 94 19.65 11.90 10.49
C GLN A 94 18.75 10.67 10.62
N GLY A 95 18.41 10.25 11.84
CA GLY A 95 17.48 9.16 12.09
C GLY A 95 16.10 9.45 11.52
N MET A 96 15.59 10.67 11.72
CA MET A 96 14.31 11.11 11.14
C MET A 96 14.33 11.11 9.61
N ILE A 97 15.42 11.57 8.98
CA ILE A 97 15.57 11.53 7.51
C ILE A 97 15.48 10.08 7.00
N ARG A 98 16.16 9.12 7.64
CA ARG A 98 16.09 7.71 7.25
C ARG A 98 14.68 7.14 7.37
N ARG A 99 13.99 7.43 8.48
CA ARG A 99 12.59 7.02 8.70
C ARG A 99 11.63 7.65 7.68
N LEU A 100 11.88 8.89 7.28
CA LEU A 100 11.11 9.55 6.22
C LEU A 100 11.30 8.82 4.88
N ASP A 101 12.52 8.43 4.54
CA ASP A 101 12.80 7.67 3.31
C ASP A 101 12.16 6.28 3.33
N GLU A 102 12.15 5.58 4.46
CA GLU A 102 11.41 4.32 4.64
C GLU A 102 9.90 4.53 4.43
N THR A 103 9.35 5.59 5.02
CA THR A 103 7.92 5.93 4.88
C THR A 103 7.55 6.24 3.43
N LYS A 104 8.42 6.93 2.69
CA LYS A 104 8.26 7.15 1.24
C LYS A 104 8.26 5.83 0.46
N LYS A 105 9.16 4.88 0.80
CA LYS A 105 9.19 3.55 0.16
C LYS A 105 7.88 2.80 0.37
N LEU A 106 7.33 2.81 1.59
CA LEU A 106 6.03 2.19 1.89
C LEU A 106 4.90 2.85 1.09
N MET A 107 4.92 4.18 0.96
CA MET A 107 3.94 4.90 0.13
C MET A 107 4.02 4.52 -1.35
N MET A 108 5.23 4.37 -1.91
CA MET A 108 5.41 3.91 -3.29
C MET A 108 4.89 2.49 -3.49
N LEU A 109 5.12 1.58 -2.53
CA LEU A 109 4.57 0.24 -2.57
C LEU A 109 3.04 0.25 -2.54
N MET A 110 2.43 1.08 -1.68
CA MET A 110 0.97 1.25 -1.67
C MET A 110 0.42 1.78 -2.99
N ALA A 111 1.12 2.73 -3.62
CA ALA A 111 0.74 3.26 -4.94
C ALA A 111 0.76 2.16 -6.01
N GLN A 112 1.76 1.27 -5.99
CA GLN A 112 1.86 0.13 -6.91
C GLN A 112 0.76 -0.92 -6.68
N ILE A 113 0.36 -1.14 -5.42
CA ILE A 113 -0.73 -2.06 -5.06
C ILE A 113 -2.09 -1.51 -5.53
N GLN A 114 -2.32 -0.20 -5.40
CA GLN A 114 -3.54 0.45 -5.89
C GLN A 114 -3.61 0.46 -7.43
N SER A 115 -2.47 0.58 -8.11
CA SER A 115 -2.38 0.47 -9.57
C SER A 115 -2.39 -0.98 -10.07
N GLY A 116 -3.09 -1.90 -9.37
CA GLY A 116 -3.16 -3.32 -9.74
C GLY A 116 -3.39 -3.53 -11.24
N PRO A 117 -2.91 -4.65 -11.82
CA PRO A 117 -2.90 -4.84 -13.27
C PRO A 117 -4.30 -4.57 -13.80
N SER A 118 -4.40 -3.65 -14.77
CA SER A 118 -5.63 -3.33 -15.49
C SER A 118 -6.19 -4.63 -16.07
N GLY A 119 -7.02 -5.34 -15.28
CA GLY A 119 -7.78 -6.46 -15.77
C GLY A 119 -8.62 -5.94 -16.93
N PRO A 120 -8.70 -6.67 -18.05
CA PRO A 120 -9.40 -6.18 -19.22
C PRO A 120 -10.80 -5.77 -18.79
N VAL A 121 -11.07 -4.49 -18.98
CA VAL A 121 -12.39 -3.86 -18.85
C VAL A 121 -13.39 -4.85 -19.41
N GLY A 122 -14.28 -5.35 -18.57
CA GLY A 122 -15.32 -6.26 -18.99
C GLY A 122 -15.98 -5.66 -20.22
N GLN A 123 -15.79 -6.32 -21.37
CA GLN A 123 -16.61 -6.07 -22.54
C GLN A 123 -18.04 -6.25 -22.06
N SER A 124 -18.74 -5.12 -21.93
CA SER A 124 -20.16 -5.07 -21.75
C SER A 124 -20.75 -5.92 -22.87
N GLN A 125 -21.26 -7.08 -22.51
CA GLN A 125 -22.05 -7.94 -23.37
C GLN A 125 -23.13 -7.06 -24.03
N PRO A 126 -23.24 -7.01 -25.37
CA PRO A 126 -24.39 -6.39 -25.99
C PRO A 126 -25.60 -7.26 -25.62
N GLN A 127 -26.47 -6.70 -24.79
CA GLN A 127 -27.78 -7.26 -24.49
C GLN A 127 -28.54 -7.47 -25.81
N PRO A 128 -29.03 -8.68 -26.14
CA PRO A 128 -29.92 -8.85 -27.28
C PRO A 128 -31.24 -8.18 -26.95
N GLY A 129 -31.50 -7.03 -27.58
CA GLY A 129 -32.81 -6.36 -27.50
C GLY A 129 -33.89 -7.23 -28.16
N PRO A 130 -35.10 -7.32 -27.59
CA PRO A 130 -36.19 -8.09 -28.15
C PRO A 130 -36.79 -7.30 -29.32
N ASN A 131 -36.44 -7.66 -30.56
CA ASN A 131 -37.11 -7.09 -31.72
C ASN A 131 -38.28 -7.97 -32.17
N GLN A 132 -39.42 -7.30 -32.21
CA GLN A 132 -40.78 -7.75 -32.48
C GLN A 132 -40.97 -8.52 -33.80
N PRO A 133 -42.07 -9.28 -33.93
CA PRO A 133 -42.43 -9.97 -35.16
C PRO A 133 -42.91 -8.98 -36.21
N GLN A 134 -42.39 -9.09 -37.44
CA GLN A 134 -42.98 -8.46 -38.61
C GLN A 134 -43.54 -9.52 -39.57
N ARG A 135 -44.87 -9.48 -39.65
CA ARG A 135 -45.77 -9.86 -40.75
C ARG A 135 -45.82 -11.32 -41.23
#